data_AF-A0AAJ1V3N2-F1
#
_entry.id   AF-A0AAJ1V3N2-F1
#
_cell.length_a   1.000
_cell.length_b   1.000
_cell.length_c   1.000
_cell.angle_alpha   90.00
_cell.angle_beta   90.00
_cell.angle_gamma   90.00
#
_symmetry.space_group_name_H-M   'P 1'
#
loop_
_entity.id
_entity.type
_entity.pdbx_description
1 polymer ?
#
loop_
_entity_poly.entity_id
_entity_poly.type
_entity_poly.pdbx_seq_one_letter_code
_entity_poly.pdbx_strand_id
1 'polypeptide(L)' 'EEVGFGANDLTFLKKLSMAPSYFSSKMNIVVAQDLYPESLEGDEPEPLPQVRWPLAQLMSLLDEEDFNEARNVSALFLV' A
#
# COMPACT_ATOMS: atom_id res chain seq x y z
N GLU A 1 2.94 -2.97 -12.55
CA GLU A 1 3.84 -1.83 -12.79
C GLU A 1 4.86 -1.72 -11.67
N GLU A 2 4.47 -1.33 -10.45
CA GLU A 2 5.42 -1.02 -9.36
C GLU A 2 6.18 -2.22 -8.75
N VAL A 3 5.50 -3.34 -8.46
CA VAL A 3 6.11 -4.47 -7.71
C VAL A 3 6.36 -5.74 -8.53
N GLY A 4 5.95 -5.77 -9.80
CA GLY A 4 6.16 -6.93 -10.69
C GLY A 4 5.34 -8.18 -10.38
N PHE A 5 4.20 -8.02 -9.70
CA PHE A 5 3.26 -9.09 -9.40
C PHE A 5 1.82 -8.69 -9.73
N GLY A 6 1.04 -9.64 -10.21
CA GLY A 6 -0.42 -9.63 -10.15
C GLY A 6 -0.93 -10.38 -8.91
N ALA A 7 -2.23 -10.31 -8.64
CA ALA A 7 -2.88 -10.96 -7.50
C ALA A 7 -4.19 -11.62 -7.93
N ASN A 8 -4.43 -12.87 -7.51
CA ASN A 8 -5.69 -13.56 -7.77
C ASN A 8 -6.80 -13.20 -6.78
N ASP A 9 -6.44 -12.76 -5.57
CA ASP A 9 -7.37 -12.33 -4.54
C ASP A 9 -7.13 -10.86 -4.16
N LEU A 10 -8.13 -10.03 -4.44
CA LEU A 10 -8.13 -8.60 -4.15
C LEU A 10 -9.33 -8.27 -3.26
N THR A 11 -9.06 -7.93 -2.01
CA THR A 11 -10.09 -7.58 -1.02
C THR A 11 -10.08 -6.07 -0.75
N PHE A 12 -11.16 -5.38 -1.11
CA PHE A 12 -11.35 -3.98 -0.74
C PHE A 12 -11.65 -3.83 0.75
N LEU A 13 -10.87 -3.00 1.46
CA LEU A 13 -11.05 -2.75 2.88
C LEU A 13 -11.83 -1.46 3.16
N LYS A 14 -11.35 -0.33 2.60
CA LYS A 14 -11.89 0.99 2.97
C LYS A 14 -11.64 2.05 1.91
N LYS A 15 -12.49 3.08 1.93
CA LYS A 15 -12.31 4.34 1.20
C LYS A 15 -12.05 5.46 2.20
N LEU A 16 -10.95 6.19 2.04
CA LEU A 16 -10.53 7.29 2.89
C LEU A 16 -10.54 8.62 2.13
N SER A 17 -10.79 9.72 2.82
CA SER A 17 -10.59 11.07 2.31
C SER A 17 -9.37 11.71 2.96
N MET A 18 -8.62 12.49 2.20
CA MET A 18 -7.43 13.19 2.69
C MET A 18 -7.65 14.70 2.65
N ALA A 19 -7.44 15.38 3.78
CA ALA A 19 -7.61 16.83 3.94
C ALA A 19 -8.89 17.37 3.25
N PRO A 20 -10.09 16.92 3.69
CA PRO A 20 -11.36 17.13 2.97
C PRO A 20 -11.76 18.60 2.83
N SER A 21 -11.21 19.48 3.67
CA SER A 21 -11.39 20.93 3.56
C SER A 21 -10.73 21.53 2.31
N TYR A 22 -9.77 20.84 1.70
CA TYR A 22 -8.99 21.30 0.55
C TYR A 22 -9.10 20.39 -0.67
N PHE A 23 -9.25 19.08 -0.45
CA PHE A 23 -9.28 18.08 -1.53
C PHE A 23 -10.54 17.23 -1.47
N SER A 24 -11.10 16.94 -2.65
CA SER A 24 -12.21 15.99 -2.82
C SER A 24 -11.75 14.56 -3.09
N SER A 25 -10.43 14.35 -3.24
CA SER A 25 -9.83 13.07 -3.59
C SER A 25 -10.15 11.98 -2.56
N LYS A 26 -10.34 10.76 -3.07
CA LYS A 26 -10.62 9.56 -2.28
C LYS A 26 -9.56 8.51 -2.59
N MET A 27 -9.03 7.91 -1.54
CA MET A 27 -8.10 6.78 -1.65
C MET A 27 -8.85 5.49 -1.30
N ASN A 28 -8.63 4.44 -2.09
CA ASN A 28 -9.15 3.10 -1.82
C ASN A 28 -8.01 2.22 -1.30
N ILE A 29 -8.25 1.50 -0.20
CA ILE A 29 -7.31 0.54 0.37
C ILE A 29 -7.79 -0.85 -0.01
N VAL A 30 -6.90 -1.63 -0.61
CA VAL A 30 -7.14 -3.01 -1.07
C VAL A 30 -5.99 -3.88 -0.55
N VAL A 31 -6.32 -5.08 -0.07
CA VAL A 31 -5.34 -6.12 0.25
C VAL A 31 -5.24 -7.06 -0.94
N ALA A 32 -4.00 -7.34 -1.37
CA ALA A 32 -3.69 -8.27 -2.44
C ALA A 32 -3.06 -9.54 -1.87
N GLN A 33 -3.61 -10.70 -2.23
CA GLN A 33 -3.16 -12.02 -1.80
C GLN A 33 -3.09 -12.96 -3.00
N ASP A 34 -2.45 -14.12 -2.81
CA ASP A 34 -2.21 -15.10 -3.86
C ASP A 34 -1.54 -14.47 -5.10
N LEU A 35 -0.35 -13.92 -4.85
CA LEU A 35 0.42 -13.15 -5.83
C LEU A 35 1.07 -14.08 -6.86
N TYR A 36 1.12 -13.64 -8.12
CA TYR A 36 1.81 -14.33 -9.21
C TYR A 36 2.71 -13.38 -10.01
N PRO A 37 3.84 -13.83 -10.58
CA PRO A 37 4.77 -12.95 -11.28
C PRO A 37 4.14 -12.40 -12.57
N GLU A 38 4.06 -11.07 -12.67
CA GLU A 38 3.58 -10.36 -13.86
C GLU A 38 4.10 -8.93 -13.82
N SER A 39 4.84 -8.51 -14.84
CA SER A 39 5.41 -7.17 -14.93
C SER A 39 4.77 -6.41 -16.08
N LEU A 40 4.44 -5.14 -15.82
CA LEU A 40 3.93 -4.18 -16.79
C LEU A 40 4.85 -2.97 -16.79
N GLU A 41 4.95 -2.30 -17.93
CA GLU A 41 5.67 -1.02 -18.07
C GLU A 41 4.98 0.05 -17.22
N GLY A 42 5.73 0.69 -16.34
CA GLY A 42 5.25 1.81 -15.52
C GLY A 42 5.94 3.11 -15.92
N ASP A 43 5.41 4.24 -15.47
CA ASP A 43 5.91 5.58 -15.79
C ASP A 43 7.03 6.07 -14.86
N GLU A 44 7.44 5.24 -13.89
CA GLU A 44 8.44 5.61 -12.89
C GLU A 44 9.84 5.78 -13.52
N PRO A 45 10.53 6.90 -13.25
CA PRO A 45 11.84 7.18 -13.85
C PRO A 45 12.96 6.30 -13.29
N GLU A 46 12.75 5.71 -12.11
CA GLU A 46 13.73 4.91 -11.38
C GLU A 46 13.08 3.65 -10.78
N PRO A 47 13.84 2.56 -10.56
CA PRO A 47 13.30 1.35 -9.94
C PRO A 47 12.88 1.57 -8.49
N LEU A 48 11.72 1.04 -8.10
CA LEU A 48 11.22 1.07 -6.72
C LEU A 48 11.75 -0.14 -5.91
N PRO A 49 12.56 0.06 -4.85
CA PRO A 49 13.06 -1.05 -4.03
C PRO A 49 11.92 -1.73 -3.25
N GLN A 50 11.92 -3.06 -3.24
CA GLN A 50 10.93 -3.84 -2.49
C GLN A 50 11.47 -4.29 -1.13
N VAL A 51 10.70 -4.04 -0.07
CA VAL A 51 11.01 -4.47 1.30
C VAL A 51 9.95 -5.46 1.77
N ARG A 52 10.38 -6.63 2.27
CA ARG A 52 9.48 -7.62 2.88
C ARG A 52 9.39 -7.39 4.38
N TRP A 53 8.17 -7.31 4.91
CA TRP A 53 7.92 -7.14 6.34
C TRP A 53 7.10 -8.32 6.90
N PRO A 54 7.48 -8.89 8.06
CA PRO A 54 6.75 -10.00 8.65
C PRO A 54 5.43 -9.53 9.27
N LEU A 55 4.33 -10.24 8.97
CA LEU A 55 2.99 -9.90 9.48
C LEU A 55 2.92 -9.85 11.02
N ALA A 56 3.63 -10.76 11.69
CA ALA A 56 3.70 -10.82 13.14
C ALA A 56 4.35 -9.58 13.80
N GLN A 57 5.02 -8.73 13.01
CA GLN A 57 5.68 -7.51 13.47
C GLN A 57 5.16 -6.28 12.70
N LEU A 58 3.94 -6.34 12.12
CA LEU A 58 3.38 -5.20 11.38
C LEU A 58 3.43 -3.89 12.17
N MET A 59 3.15 -3.96 13.47
CA MET A 59 3.12 -2.78 14.34
C MET A 59 4.48 -2.08 14.50
N SER A 60 5.60 -2.77 14.28
CA SER A 60 6.91 -2.13 14.36
C SER A 60 7.19 -1.18 13.19
N LEU A 61 6.36 -1.18 12.12
CA LEU A 61 6.42 -0.15 11.08
C LEU A 61 6.11 1.25 11.62
N LEU A 62 5.42 1.38 12.76
CA LEU A 62 5.16 2.68 13.39
C LEU A 62 6.44 3.33 13.96
N ASP A 63 7.48 2.53 14.19
CA ASP A 63 8.78 3.01 14.66
C ASP A 63 9.69 3.45 13.48
N GLU A 64 9.32 3.14 12.23
CA GLU A 64 10.04 3.54 11.03
C GLU A 64 9.62 4.95 10.59
N GLU A 65 10.51 5.93 10.73
CA GLU A 65 10.21 7.34 10.42
C GLU A 65 9.72 7.54 8.98
N ASP A 66 10.32 6.83 8.02
CA ASP A 66 9.95 6.91 6.60
C ASP A 66 8.58 6.27 6.29
N PHE A 67 8.02 5.48 7.20
CA PHE A 67 6.69 4.86 7.03
C PHE A 67 5.56 5.75 7.56
N ASN A 68 5.86 6.68 8.47
CA ASN A 68 4.90 7.41 9.29
C ASN A 68 4.12 8.51 8.53
N GLU A 69 3.30 8.06 7.58
CA GLU A 69 2.38 8.88 6.80
C GLU A 69 0.93 8.42 7.06
N ALA A 70 -0.03 9.35 7.06
CA ALA A 70 -1.40 9.12 7.54
C ALA A 70 -2.13 7.97 6.81
N ARG A 71 -1.93 7.80 5.50
CA ARG A 71 -2.52 6.74 4.67
C ARG A 71 -1.88 5.39 4.98
N ASN A 72 -0.55 5.34 5.14
CA ASN A 72 0.19 4.14 5.51
C ASN A 72 -0.27 3.63 6.88
N VAL A 73 -0.28 4.50 7.89
CA VAL A 73 -0.72 4.17 9.24
C VAL A 73 -2.19 3.74 9.23
N SER A 74 -3.07 4.45 8.50
CA SER A 74 -4.48 4.06 8.39
C SER A 74 -4.65 2.67 7.78
N ALA A 75 -3.89 2.33 6.74
CA ALA A 75 -3.94 1.01 6.12
C ALA A 75 -3.44 -0.09 7.07
N LEU A 76 -2.37 0.17 7.82
CA LEU A 76 -1.80 -0.76 8.80
C LEU A 76 -2.82 -1.22 9.85
N PHE A 77 -3.65 -0.32 10.35
CA PHE A 77 -4.67 -0.62 11.38
C PHE A 77 -5.98 -1.21 10.85
N LEU A 78 -6.17 -1.25 9.52
CA LEU A 78 -7.38 -1.82 8.90
C LEU A 78 -7.26 -3.32 8.63
N VAL A 79 -6.05 -3.89 8.77
CA VAL A 79 -5.72 -5.29 8.52
C VAL A 79 -5.64 -6.07 9.83
#